data_AF-A0A817V2D2-F1
#
_entry.id   AF-A0A817V2D2-F1
#
_cell.length_a   1.000
_cell.length_b   1.000
_cell.length_c   1.000
_cell.angle_alpha   90.00
_cell.angle_beta   90.00
_cell.angle_gamma   90.00
#
_symmetry.space_group_name_H-M   'P 1'
#
loop_
_entity.id
_entity.type
_entity.pdbx_description
1 polymer ?
#
loop_
_entity_poly.entity_id
_entity_poly.type
_entity_poly.pdbx_seq_one_letter_code
_entity_poly.pdbx_strand_id
1 'polypeptide(L)'
;MAAKFSNIAQRLRNIIDVLGQGHDENEMQCIFPQGQTTPERILSNPWYDKGFCEPNQYKAAIDRCKGGYDSCDLFINIFSDRAKIERDYISELEKWSATSIKEISQTKEFGTNKKAWIDAIRASKEIANTHSDIVQRLQENVIDKMANFKKENYGKSILHVKKIKEFERDFEQVQKSWIKLLDKINRAKKEYQDAHRQFKKAETAEKIIESDRGAEEEQKTKVKLSVGTYKKECEALKNKYQQFIEEMKNSRPNYENSMKEVLDRTHTFERKRLAQFKALFTALDQSLVIDKDTHLKEMSDAFKKAINSHDIEKDIQWWNSHFGSDTNTAWPSFEELKD
;
A
#
# COMPACT_ATOMS: atom_id res chain seq x y z
N MET A 1 0.70 0.72 34.46
CA MET A 1 0.79 -0.05 33.19
C MET A 1 -0.53 -0.73 32.84
N ALA A 2 -1.21 -1.42 33.77
CA ALA A 2 -2.53 -2.04 33.55
C ALA A 2 -3.62 -1.09 33.00
N ALA A 3 -3.64 0.18 33.44
CA ALA A 3 -4.56 1.20 32.92
C ALA A 3 -4.30 1.61 31.45
N LYS A 4 -3.07 1.44 30.94
CA LYS A 4 -2.74 1.70 29.52
C LYS A 4 -3.15 0.52 28.63
N PHE A 5 -2.99 -0.73 29.09
CA PHE A 5 -3.42 -1.93 28.36
C PHE A 5 -4.94 -2.10 28.33
N SER A 6 -5.64 -1.80 29.43
CA SER A 6 -7.11 -1.79 29.49
C SER A 6 -7.71 -0.78 28.49
N ASN A 7 -7.08 0.39 28.34
CA ASN A 7 -7.52 1.43 27.41
C ASN A 7 -7.34 1.03 25.94
N ILE A 8 -6.29 0.25 25.62
CA ILE A 8 -6.05 -0.27 24.26
C ILE A 8 -7.03 -1.40 23.94
N ALA A 9 -7.25 -2.35 24.86
CA ALA A 9 -8.24 -3.42 24.66
C ALA A 9 -9.67 -2.88 24.54
N GLN A 10 -10.01 -1.83 25.31
CA GLN A 10 -11.30 -1.16 25.19
C GLN A 10 -11.43 -0.37 23.88
N ARG A 11 -10.36 0.27 23.41
CA ARG A 11 -10.34 0.93 22.09
C ARG A 11 -10.46 -0.06 20.94
N LEU A 12 -9.84 -1.23 21.04
CA LEU A 12 -9.96 -2.29 20.02
C LEU A 12 -11.37 -2.90 20.02
N ARG A 13 -11.98 -3.13 21.19
CA ARG A 13 -13.40 -3.53 21.28
C ARG A 13 -14.33 -2.47 20.69
N ASN A 14 -14.14 -1.20 21.02
CA ASN A 14 -14.94 -0.12 20.45
C ASN A 14 -14.75 0.02 18.93
N ILE A 15 -13.56 -0.26 18.38
CA ILE A 15 -13.33 -0.28 16.92
C ILE A 15 -14.04 -1.48 16.28
N ILE A 16 -14.01 -2.65 16.91
CA ILE A 16 -14.73 -3.84 16.44
C ILE A 16 -16.25 -3.61 16.50
N ASP A 17 -16.76 -2.96 17.55
CA ASP A 17 -18.18 -2.62 17.68
C ASP A 17 -18.61 -1.56 16.65
N VAL A 18 -17.75 -0.58 16.33
CA VAL A 18 -18.00 0.41 15.25
C VAL A 18 -17.94 -0.24 13.86
N LEU A 19 -17.09 -1.24 13.65
CA LEU A 19 -17.03 -2.01 12.41
C LEU A 19 -18.13 -3.08 12.31
N GLY A 20 -18.74 -3.46 13.44
CA GLY A 20 -19.83 -4.43 13.54
C GLY A 20 -21.24 -3.81 13.47
N GLN A 21 -21.36 -2.49 13.60
CA GLN A 21 -22.63 -1.80 13.32
C GLN A 21 -22.81 -1.68 11.81
N GLY A 22 -23.77 -2.44 11.30
CA GLY A 22 -24.10 -2.58 9.88
C GLY A 22 -24.18 -1.23 9.16
N HIS A 23 -23.11 -0.92 8.43
CA HIS A 23 -23.17 0.03 7.35
C HIS A 23 -23.79 -0.67 6.14
N ASP A 24 -24.82 -0.02 5.60
CA ASP A 24 -25.56 -0.38 4.39
C ASP A 24 -24.66 -1.02 3.32
N GLU A 25 -24.91 -2.28 2.97
CA GLU A 25 -24.05 -3.10 2.09
C GLU A 25 -23.91 -2.55 0.64
N ASN A 26 -24.55 -1.42 0.32
CA ASN A 26 -24.57 -0.82 -1.01
C ASN A 26 -23.72 0.44 -1.20
N GLU A 27 -23.12 1.02 -0.16
CA GLU A 27 -22.07 2.03 -0.36
C GLU A 27 -20.71 1.35 -0.33
N MET A 28 -20.27 0.89 -1.51
CA MET A 28 -18.85 0.62 -1.75
C MET A 28 -18.11 1.97 -1.67
N GLN A 29 -17.82 2.44 -0.44
CA GLN A 29 -16.99 3.62 -0.19
C GLN A 29 -15.56 3.26 -0.62
N CYS A 30 -15.30 3.29 -1.92
CA CYS A 30 -13.96 3.39 -2.43
C CYS A 30 -13.38 4.68 -1.85
N ILE A 31 -12.57 4.55 -0.80
CA ILE A 31 -11.77 5.66 -0.27
C ILE A 31 -10.84 6.06 -1.41
N PHE A 32 -11.20 7.14 -2.09
CA PHE A 32 -10.31 7.76 -3.06
C PHE A 32 -9.05 8.22 -2.31
N PRO A 33 -7.85 8.00 -2.86
CA PRO A 33 -6.61 8.42 -2.22
C PRO A 33 -6.70 9.88 -1.77
N GLN A 34 -6.33 10.17 -0.52
CA GLN A 34 -6.29 11.56 -0.03
C GLN A 34 -5.38 12.38 -0.98
N GLY A 35 -5.94 13.44 -1.56
CA GLY A 35 -5.31 14.22 -2.64
C GLY A 35 -5.77 13.88 -4.07
N GLN A 36 -6.78 13.02 -4.25
CA GLN A 36 -7.39 12.71 -5.56
C GLN A 36 -8.84 13.19 -5.73
N THR A 37 -9.46 13.81 -4.71
CA THR A 37 -10.87 14.25 -4.75
C THR A 37 -11.08 15.76 -4.80
N THR A 38 -10.05 16.58 -4.96
CA THR A 38 -10.30 18.00 -5.22
C THR A 38 -10.79 18.19 -6.67
N PRO A 39 -11.89 18.93 -6.90
CA PRO A 39 -12.27 19.41 -8.24
C PRO A 39 -11.12 20.14 -8.94
N GLU A 40 -10.20 20.74 -8.18
CA GLU A 40 -8.99 21.40 -8.67
C GLU A 40 -7.98 20.46 -9.34
N ARG A 41 -8.06 19.12 -9.14
CA ARG A 41 -7.24 18.13 -9.87
C ARG A 41 -7.93 17.45 -11.05
N ILE A 42 -9.26 17.54 -11.17
CA ILE A 42 -9.91 17.35 -12.48
C ILE A 42 -9.36 18.39 -13.47
N LEU A 43 -9.04 19.59 -12.97
CA LEU A 43 -8.45 20.70 -13.74
C LEU A 43 -6.90 20.71 -13.77
N SER A 44 -6.21 19.97 -12.89
CA SER A 44 -4.73 19.96 -12.83
C SER A 44 -4.07 18.60 -13.08
N ASN A 45 -4.86 17.56 -13.35
CA ASN A 45 -4.36 16.36 -13.98
C ASN A 45 -4.37 16.57 -15.50
N PRO A 46 -3.22 16.73 -16.17
CA PRO A 46 -3.16 16.96 -17.62
C PRO A 46 -3.70 15.77 -18.44
N TRP A 47 -4.06 14.67 -17.78
CA TRP A 47 -4.59 13.44 -18.34
C TRP A 47 -6.13 13.33 -18.28
N TYR A 48 -6.86 14.19 -17.54
CA TYR A 48 -8.33 14.04 -17.37
C TYR A 48 -9.15 14.55 -18.55
N ASP A 49 -8.68 15.55 -19.29
CA ASP A 49 -9.34 16.05 -20.50
C ASP A 49 -8.99 15.24 -21.76
N LYS A 50 -8.15 14.21 -21.62
CA LYS A 50 -7.54 13.48 -22.73
C LYS A 50 -7.89 12.00 -22.69
N GLY A 51 -8.26 11.45 -23.84
CA GLY A 51 -8.63 10.04 -23.96
C GLY A 51 -7.41 9.12 -23.86
N PHE A 52 -7.58 7.90 -23.31
CA PHE A 52 -6.49 6.91 -23.17
C PHE A 52 -5.64 6.66 -24.43
N CYS A 53 -6.26 6.73 -25.62
CA CYS A 53 -5.57 6.54 -26.91
C CYS A 53 -4.78 7.79 -27.37
N GLU A 54 -4.81 8.89 -26.65
CA GLU A 54 -3.97 10.05 -26.96
C GLU A 54 -2.50 9.79 -26.59
N PRO A 55 -1.57 10.51 -27.25
CA PRO A 55 -0.14 10.41 -26.98
C PRO A 55 0.19 10.46 -25.47
N ASN A 56 0.91 9.43 -25.02
CA ASN A 56 1.40 9.25 -23.66
C ASN A 56 0.35 9.06 -22.54
N GLN A 57 -0.96 8.98 -22.84
CA GLN A 57 -1.98 8.84 -21.77
C GLN A 57 -1.94 7.49 -21.05
N TYR A 58 -1.37 6.46 -21.69
CA TYR A 58 -1.12 5.16 -21.05
C TYR A 58 -0.20 5.25 -19.81
N LYS A 59 0.53 6.37 -19.61
CA LYS A 59 1.37 6.58 -18.44
C LYS A 59 0.59 6.48 -17.12
N ALA A 60 -0.70 6.82 -17.12
CA ALA A 60 -1.56 6.60 -15.96
C ALA A 60 -1.65 5.11 -15.55
N ALA A 61 -1.72 4.20 -16.53
CA ALA A 61 -1.70 2.76 -16.25
C ALA A 61 -0.33 2.30 -15.72
N ILE A 62 0.76 2.86 -16.27
CA ILE A 62 2.13 2.60 -15.79
C ILE A 62 2.32 3.10 -14.35
N ASP A 63 1.82 4.29 -14.03
CA ASP A 63 1.92 4.87 -12.69
C ASP A 63 1.08 4.10 -11.67
N ARG A 64 -0.09 3.58 -12.06
CA ARG A 64 -0.85 2.62 -11.23
C ARG A 64 -0.03 1.36 -10.93
N CYS A 65 0.69 0.80 -11.91
CA CYS A 65 1.57 -0.35 -11.68
C CYS A 65 2.74 -0.02 -10.72
N LYS A 66 3.32 1.19 -10.81
CA LYS A 66 4.36 1.67 -9.86
C LYS A 66 3.79 1.83 -8.46
N GLY A 67 2.66 2.51 -8.32
CA GLY A 67 1.97 2.66 -7.04
C GLY A 67 1.61 1.32 -6.41
N GLY A 68 1.24 0.31 -7.22
CA GLY A 68 1.04 -1.05 -6.75
C GLY A 68 2.30 -1.71 -6.18
N TYR A 69 3.46 -1.52 -6.82
CA TYR A 69 4.75 -2.01 -6.33
C TYR A 69 5.15 -1.35 -5.00
N ASP A 70 4.98 -0.03 -4.89
CA ASP A 70 5.29 0.73 -3.67
C ASP A 70 4.33 0.36 -2.55
N SER A 71 3.05 0.14 -2.87
CA SER A 71 2.05 -0.33 -1.91
C SER A 71 2.41 -1.69 -1.29
N CYS A 72 3.08 -2.59 -2.04
CA CYS A 72 3.56 -3.84 -1.48
C CYS A 72 4.67 -3.62 -0.43
N ASP A 73 5.60 -2.68 -0.64
CA ASP A 73 6.61 -2.33 0.38
C ASP A 73 5.95 -1.72 1.61
N LEU A 74 5.02 -0.79 1.40
CA LEU A 74 4.29 -0.16 2.49
C LEU A 74 3.54 -1.20 3.33
N PHE A 75 2.87 -2.16 2.67
CA PHE A 75 2.20 -3.28 3.35
C PHE A 75 3.19 -4.09 4.20
N ILE A 76 4.33 -4.50 3.63
CA ILE A 76 5.37 -5.25 4.34
C ILE A 76 5.85 -4.49 5.58
N ASN A 77 6.12 -3.18 5.44
CA ASN A 77 6.61 -2.36 6.53
C ASN A 77 5.57 -2.21 7.64
N ILE A 78 4.32 -1.88 7.31
CA ILE A 78 3.22 -1.73 8.28
C ILE A 78 3.05 -2.99 9.13
N PHE A 79 3.06 -4.18 8.50
CA PHE A 79 2.88 -5.42 9.25
C PHE A 79 4.15 -5.91 9.93
N SER A 80 5.34 -5.53 9.43
CA SER A 80 6.61 -5.72 10.16
C SER A 80 6.64 -4.92 11.46
N ASP A 81 6.16 -3.67 11.42
CA ASP A 81 6.00 -2.83 12.60
C ASP A 81 5.00 -3.44 13.58
N ARG A 82 3.88 -3.99 13.07
CA ARG A 82 2.94 -4.74 13.90
C ARG A 82 3.59 -5.95 14.58
N ALA A 83 4.34 -6.76 13.85
CA ALA A 83 5.07 -7.90 14.43
C ALA A 83 6.12 -7.44 15.45
N LYS A 84 6.75 -6.28 15.24
CA LYS A 84 7.69 -5.69 16.21
C LYS A 84 7.00 -5.34 17.54
N ILE A 85 5.79 -4.79 17.51
CA ILE A 85 5.03 -4.49 18.75
C ILE A 85 4.85 -5.76 19.60
N GLU A 86 4.51 -6.88 18.97
CA GLU A 86 4.35 -8.16 19.67
C GLU A 86 5.70 -8.66 20.26
N ARG A 87 6.81 -8.51 19.53
CA ARG A 87 8.16 -8.84 20.03
C ARG A 87 8.56 -7.97 21.22
N ASP A 88 8.27 -6.67 21.16
CA ASP A 88 8.56 -5.73 22.25
C ASP A 88 7.76 -6.11 23.52
N TYR A 89 6.48 -6.52 23.37
CA TYR A 89 5.66 -7.01 24.48
C TYR A 89 6.26 -8.24 25.15
N ILE A 90 6.69 -9.23 24.37
CA ILE A 90 7.38 -10.44 24.86
C ILE A 90 8.65 -10.05 25.63
N SER A 91 9.47 -9.17 25.07
CA SER A 91 10.72 -8.75 25.70
C SER A 91 10.49 -8.03 27.04
N GLU A 92 9.47 -7.18 27.13
CA GLU A 92 9.14 -6.49 28.39
C GLU A 92 8.56 -7.44 29.43
N LEU A 93 7.77 -8.45 29.03
CA LEU A 93 7.31 -9.51 29.95
C LEU A 93 8.46 -10.33 30.52
N GLU A 94 9.43 -10.72 29.69
CA GLU A 94 10.63 -11.44 30.11
C GLU A 94 11.42 -10.66 31.17
N LYS A 95 11.69 -9.38 30.87
CA LYS A 95 12.39 -8.47 31.77
C LYS A 95 11.64 -8.26 33.08
N TRP A 96 10.34 -8.02 33.02
CA TRP A 96 9.49 -7.84 34.20
C TRP A 96 9.50 -9.08 35.08
N SER A 97 9.30 -10.26 34.50
CA SER A 97 9.29 -11.54 35.24
C SER A 97 10.62 -11.78 35.94
N ALA A 98 11.74 -11.66 35.22
CA ALA A 98 13.07 -11.89 35.80
C ALA A 98 13.39 -10.91 36.94
N THR A 99 13.05 -9.63 36.77
CA THR A 99 13.28 -8.59 37.78
C THR A 99 12.43 -8.83 39.02
N SER A 100 11.14 -9.09 38.84
CA SER A 100 10.20 -9.29 39.95
C SER A 100 10.56 -10.54 40.77
N ILE A 101 10.93 -11.64 40.11
CA ILE A 101 11.36 -12.87 40.80
C ILE A 101 12.63 -12.62 41.62
N LYS A 102 13.60 -11.85 41.07
CA LYS A 102 14.81 -11.47 41.80
C LYS A 102 14.49 -10.64 43.03
N GLU A 103 13.63 -9.62 42.91
CA GLU A 103 13.21 -8.79 44.04
C GLU A 103 12.52 -9.64 45.14
N ILE A 104 11.59 -10.54 44.76
CA ILE A 104 10.92 -11.43 45.71
C ILE A 104 11.92 -12.33 46.43
N SER A 105 12.91 -12.88 45.72
CA SER A 105 13.94 -13.72 46.33
C SER A 105 14.69 -13.04 47.47
N GLN A 106 14.84 -11.70 47.39
CA GLN A 106 15.54 -10.88 48.37
C GLN A 106 14.65 -10.44 49.54
N THR A 107 13.34 -10.66 49.47
CA THR A 107 12.43 -10.38 50.58
C THR A 107 12.59 -11.38 51.72
N LYS A 108 12.12 -10.99 52.91
CA LYS A 108 11.99 -11.86 54.09
C LYS A 108 10.80 -12.83 54.00
N GLU A 109 10.00 -12.74 52.94
CA GLU A 109 8.94 -13.71 52.66
C GLU A 109 9.54 -15.11 52.51
N PHE A 110 8.82 -16.15 52.92
CA PHE A 110 9.29 -17.53 52.90
C PHE A 110 8.14 -18.49 52.60
N GLY A 111 8.42 -19.79 52.69
CA GLY A 111 7.39 -20.83 52.66
C GLY A 111 6.67 -20.95 51.32
N THR A 112 5.44 -21.46 51.41
CA THR A 112 4.56 -21.69 50.29
C THR A 112 4.02 -20.39 49.69
N ASN A 113 3.84 -19.32 50.48
CA ASN A 113 3.44 -18.01 49.95
C ASN A 113 4.50 -17.43 49.00
N LYS A 114 5.78 -17.40 49.41
CA LYS A 114 6.88 -16.94 48.52
C LYS A 114 6.92 -17.74 47.23
N LYS A 115 6.78 -19.07 47.33
CA LYS A 115 6.76 -19.97 46.18
C LYS A 115 5.58 -19.67 45.26
N ALA A 116 4.37 -19.57 45.79
CA ALA A 116 3.16 -19.31 45.02
C ALA A 116 3.22 -17.95 44.31
N TRP A 117 3.79 -16.93 44.95
CA TRP A 117 3.99 -15.61 44.33
C TRP A 117 4.95 -15.67 43.14
N ILE A 118 6.10 -16.35 43.29
CA ILE A 118 7.05 -16.56 42.19
C ILE A 118 6.40 -17.37 41.05
N ASP A 119 5.67 -18.42 41.38
CA ASP A 119 5.02 -19.28 40.38
C ASP A 119 3.89 -18.55 39.65
N ALA A 120 3.16 -17.65 40.31
CA ALA A 120 2.17 -16.80 39.67
C ALA A 120 2.79 -15.81 38.67
N ILE A 121 3.97 -15.26 38.95
CA ILE A 121 4.70 -14.42 38.00
C ILE A 121 5.14 -15.23 36.78
N ARG A 122 5.68 -16.44 37.00
CA ARG A 122 6.05 -17.36 35.91
C ARG A 122 4.84 -17.70 35.05
N ALA A 123 3.71 -18.07 35.67
CA ALA A 123 2.47 -18.35 34.95
C ALA A 123 2.03 -17.14 34.11
N SER A 124 2.09 -15.93 34.66
CA SER A 124 1.77 -14.70 33.90
C SER A 124 2.68 -14.46 32.70
N LYS A 125 3.93 -14.94 32.73
CA LYS A 125 4.88 -14.81 31.63
C LYS A 125 4.52 -15.70 30.44
N GLU A 126 3.84 -16.83 30.65
CA GLU A 126 3.52 -17.81 29.61
C GLU A 126 2.66 -17.24 28.47
N ILE A 127 1.94 -16.13 28.68
CA ILE A 127 1.24 -15.40 27.60
C ILE A 127 2.21 -14.93 26.50
N ALA A 128 3.50 -14.80 26.80
CA ALA A 128 4.52 -14.50 25.80
C ALA A 128 4.58 -15.55 24.68
N ASN A 129 4.23 -16.82 24.95
CA ASN A 129 4.20 -17.87 23.94
C ASN A 129 3.09 -17.62 22.90
N THR A 130 1.89 -17.24 23.35
CA THR A 130 0.80 -16.78 22.47
C THR A 130 1.23 -15.65 21.56
N HIS A 131 1.92 -14.63 22.11
CA HIS A 131 2.41 -13.52 21.30
C HIS A 131 3.55 -13.94 20.35
N SER A 132 4.38 -14.89 20.76
CA SER A 132 5.42 -15.47 19.88
C SER A 132 4.80 -16.16 18.67
N ASP A 133 3.75 -16.93 18.87
CA ASP A 133 3.02 -17.58 17.79
C ASP A 133 2.33 -16.56 16.86
N ILE A 134 1.79 -15.46 17.40
CA ILE A 134 1.26 -14.36 16.60
C ILE A 134 2.37 -13.76 15.72
N VAL A 135 3.56 -13.49 16.28
CA VAL A 135 4.71 -12.98 15.51
C VAL A 135 5.06 -13.93 14.37
N GLN A 136 5.14 -15.23 14.66
CA GLN A 136 5.45 -16.24 13.65
C GLN A 136 4.40 -16.26 12.54
N ARG A 137 3.10 -16.31 12.89
CA ARG A 137 2.02 -16.32 11.90
C ARG A 137 2.00 -15.03 11.07
N LEU A 138 2.21 -13.86 11.67
CA LEU A 138 2.31 -12.59 10.94
C LEU A 138 3.49 -12.61 9.97
N GLN A 139 4.66 -13.10 10.40
CA GLN A 139 5.84 -13.20 9.56
C GLN A 139 5.58 -14.11 8.36
N GLU A 140 5.19 -15.35 8.61
CA GLU A 140 5.08 -16.38 7.58
C GLU A 140 3.87 -16.19 6.67
N ASN A 141 2.71 -15.83 7.23
CA ASN A 141 1.45 -15.83 6.49
C ASN A 141 1.06 -14.48 5.91
N VAL A 142 1.69 -13.38 6.36
CA VAL A 142 1.36 -12.03 5.92
C VAL A 142 2.56 -11.36 5.26
N ILE A 143 3.65 -11.19 6.02
CA ILE A 143 4.81 -10.41 5.59
C ILE A 143 5.57 -11.13 4.47
N ASP A 144 5.96 -12.38 4.70
CA ASP A 144 6.75 -13.17 3.76
C ASP A 144 5.96 -13.48 2.49
N LYS A 145 4.65 -13.75 2.60
CA LYS A 145 3.79 -13.95 1.42
C LYS A 145 3.71 -12.70 0.54
N MET A 146 3.60 -11.50 1.12
CA MET A 146 3.66 -10.27 0.33
C MET A 146 5.05 -10.07 -0.29
N ALA A 147 6.12 -10.31 0.47
CA ALA A 147 7.50 -10.17 -0.02
C ALA A 147 7.78 -11.12 -1.21
N ASN A 148 7.34 -12.38 -1.10
CA ASN A 148 7.46 -13.38 -2.16
C ASN A 148 6.61 -13.02 -3.37
N PHE A 149 5.33 -12.66 -3.16
CA PHE A 149 4.47 -12.17 -4.24
C PHE A 149 5.14 -11.02 -5.00
N LYS A 150 5.68 -10.04 -4.27
CA LYS A 150 6.35 -8.89 -4.85
C LYS A 150 7.57 -9.30 -5.67
N LYS A 151 8.42 -10.16 -5.12
CA LYS A 151 9.64 -10.67 -5.76
C LYS A 151 9.32 -11.38 -7.08
N GLU A 152 8.35 -12.29 -7.06
CA GLU A 152 7.97 -13.13 -8.20
C GLU A 152 7.28 -12.34 -9.31
N ASN A 153 6.41 -11.39 -8.96
CA ASN A 153 5.53 -10.76 -9.94
C ASN A 153 6.11 -9.49 -10.57
N TYR A 154 6.94 -8.74 -9.83
CA TYR A 154 7.49 -7.48 -10.33
C TYR A 154 8.88 -7.62 -10.96
N GLY A 155 9.73 -8.50 -10.40
CA GLY A 155 11.13 -8.70 -10.82
C GLY A 155 11.98 -7.43 -10.77
N LYS A 156 12.95 -7.34 -9.86
CA LYS A 156 13.85 -6.16 -9.82
C LYS A 156 15.02 -6.30 -10.80
N SER A 157 15.35 -5.21 -11.48
CA SER A 157 16.66 -4.93 -12.11
C SER A 157 17.40 -3.90 -11.24
N ILE A 158 18.70 -3.67 -11.49
CA ILE A 158 19.54 -2.72 -10.73
C ILE A 158 18.97 -1.28 -10.76
N LEU A 159 18.31 -0.88 -11.85
CA LEU A 159 17.79 0.48 -12.04
C LEU A 159 16.26 0.60 -12.10
N HIS A 160 15.52 -0.50 -12.30
CA HIS A 160 14.09 -0.43 -12.55
C HIS A 160 13.34 -1.73 -12.25
N VAL A 161 12.03 -1.63 -12.09
CA VAL A 161 11.13 -2.79 -11.97
C VAL A 161 10.86 -3.36 -13.37
N LYS A 162 11.31 -4.59 -13.61
CA LYS A 162 11.33 -5.23 -14.94
C LYS A 162 9.93 -5.26 -15.56
N LYS A 163 8.92 -5.71 -14.79
CA LYS A 163 7.56 -5.86 -15.32
C LYS A 163 6.92 -4.53 -15.72
N ILE A 164 7.19 -3.46 -14.97
CA ILE A 164 6.69 -2.11 -15.28
C ILE A 164 7.34 -1.58 -16.55
N LYS A 165 8.65 -1.78 -16.71
CA LYS A 165 9.38 -1.39 -17.93
C LYS A 165 9.03 -2.23 -19.16
N GLU A 166 8.55 -3.46 -18.98
CA GLU A 166 7.96 -4.25 -20.07
C GLU A 166 6.68 -3.59 -20.58
N PHE A 167 5.72 -3.29 -19.70
CA PHE A 167 4.48 -2.64 -20.10
C PHE A 167 4.70 -1.26 -20.74
N GLU A 168 5.62 -0.46 -20.19
CA GLU A 168 5.95 0.86 -20.76
C GLU A 168 6.47 0.73 -22.19
N ARG A 169 7.39 -0.21 -22.44
CA ARG A 169 7.92 -0.48 -23.80
C ARG A 169 6.84 -0.97 -24.76
N ASP A 170 5.93 -1.82 -24.29
CA ASP A 170 4.84 -2.35 -25.12
C ASP A 170 3.89 -1.22 -25.57
N PHE A 171 3.53 -0.30 -24.67
CA PHE A 171 2.75 0.88 -25.04
C PHE A 171 3.50 1.80 -26.00
N GLU A 172 4.79 2.09 -25.72
CA GLU A 172 5.63 2.89 -26.61
C GLU A 172 5.71 2.31 -28.01
N GLN A 173 5.87 0.98 -28.12
CA GLN A 173 5.94 0.27 -29.39
C GLN A 173 4.64 0.41 -30.19
N VAL A 174 3.49 0.19 -29.54
CA VAL A 174 2.17 0.33 -30.18
C VAL A 174 1.92 1.79 -30.61
N GLN A 175 2.28 2.77 -29.77
CA GLN A 175 1.98 4.17 -30.03
C GLN A 175 2.97 4.86 -30.99
N LYS A 176 4.13 4.25 -31.26
CA LYS A 176 5.20 4.82 -32.10
C LYS A 176 4.76 5.19 -33.52
N SER A 177 4.06 4.29 -34.21
CA SER A 177 3.57 4.55 -35.58
C SER A 177 2.45 5.58 -35.58
N TRP A 178 1.57 5.52 -34.58
CA TRP A 178 0.47 6.45 -34.40
C TRP A 178 0.94 7.90 -34.19
N ILE A 179 1.91 8.12 -33.29
CA ILE A 179 2.51 9.45 -33.07
C ILE A 179 3.11 10.00 -34.36
N LYS A 180 3.86 9.18 -35.11
CA LYS A 180 4.44 9.61 -36.39
C LYS A 180 3.37 10.02 -37.40
N LEU A 181 2.23 9.32 -37.44
CA LEU A 181 1.12 9.67 -38.32
C LEU A 181 0.44 10.98 -37.88
N LEU A 182 0.23 11.17 -36.58
CA LEU A 182 -0.28 12.43 -36.04
C LEU A 182 0.65 13.61 -36.36
N ASP A 183 1.97 13.43 -36.27
CA ASP A 183 2.95 14.46 -36.64
C ASP A 183 2.85 14.83 -38.13
N LYS A 184 2.69 13.85 -39.02
CA LYS A 184 2.46 14.09 -40.46
C LYS A 184 1.17 14.86 -40.70
N ILE A 185 0.08 14.49 -40.02
CA ILE A 185 -1.23 15.15 -40.09
C ILE A 185 -1.11 16.60 -39.63
N ASN A 186 -0.48 16.84 -38.48
CA ASN A 186 -0.28 18.18 -37.94
C ASN A 186 0.58 19.06 -38.85
N ARG A 187 1.62 18.49 -39.47
CA ARG A 187 2.44 19.19 -40.46
C ARG A 187 1.64 19.54 -41.71
N ALA A 188 0.94 18.58 -42.30
CA ALA A 188 0.13 18.79 -43.50
C ALA A 188 -1.03 19.77 -43.26
N LYS A 189 -1.64 19.73 -42.07
CA LYS A 189 -2.64 20.72 -41.62
C LYS A 189 -2.05 22.14 -41.64
N LYS A 190 -0.85 22.31 -41.07
CA LYS A 190 -0.15 23.60 -41.05
C LYS A 190 0.18 24.09 -42.46
N GLU A 191 0.79 23.24 -43.29
CA GLU A 191 1.10 23.53 -44.69
C GLU A 191 -0.15 23.98 -45.47
N TYR A 192 -1.26 23.24 -45.34
CA TYR A 192 -2.54 23.61 -45.96
C TYR A 192 -3.07 24.95 -45.46
N GLN A 193 -3.05 25.20 -44.14
CA GLN A 193 -3.50 26.47 -43.56
C GLN A 193 -2.66 27.66 -44.04
N ASP A 194 -1.35 27.49 -44.17
CA ASP A 194 -0.44 28.51 -44.69
C ASP A 194 -0.72 28.80 -46.18
N ALA A 195 -0.85 27.76 -47.01
CA ALA A 195 -1.20 27.92 -48.42
C ALA A 195 -2.58 28.55 -48.62
N HIS A 196 -3.56 28.19 -47.79
CA HIS A 196 -4.90 28.78 -47.82
C HIS A 196 -4.85 30.28 -47.48
N ARG A 197 -4.05 30.68 -46.49
CA ARG A 197 -3.83 32.10 -46.16
C ARG A 197 -3.20 32.85 -47.34
N GLN A 198 -2.22 32.27 -48.03
CA GLN A 198 -1.59 32.90 -49.20
C GLN A 198 -2.55 33.03 -50.38
N PHE A 199 -3.32 31.97 -50.67
CA PHE A 199 -4.37 32.02 -51.68
C PHE A 199 -5.38 33.13 -51.41
N LYS A 200 -5.88 33.26 -50.16
CA LYS A 200 -6.81 34.33 -49.78
C LYS A 200 -6.23 35.74 -49.92
N LYS A 201 -4.93 35.91 -49.62
CA LYS A 201 -4.23 37.18 -49.86
C LYS A 201 -4.14 37.50 -51.35
N ALA A 202 -3.82 36.52 -52.19
CA ALA A 202 -3.76 36.70 -53.63
C ALA A 202 -5.14 37.02 -54.24
N GLU A 203 -6.21 36.33 -53.82
CA GLU A 203 -7.60 36.65 -54.23
C GLU A 203 -7.99 38.08 -53.85
N THR A 204 -7.53 38.57 -52.69
CA THR A 204 -7.79 39.93 -52.26
C THR A 204 -7.02 40.94 -53.12
N ALA A 205 -5.76 40.67 -53.43
CA ALA A 205 -4.95 41.50 -54.32
C ALA A 205 -5.50 41.56 -55.74
N GLU A 206 -6.01 40.44 -56.27
CA GLU A 206 -6.69 40.38 -57.57
C GLU A 206 -7.90 41.30 -57.61
N LYS A 207 -8.79 41.23 -56.61
CA LYS A 207 -9.97 42.10 -56.53
C LYS A 207 -9.60 43.59 -56.49
N ILE A 208 -8.54 43.94 -55.75
CA ILE A 208 -8.05 45.31 -55.67
C ILE A 208 -7.56 45.78 -57.05
N ILE A 209 -6.71 45.00 -57.71
CA ILE A 209 -6.11 45.35 -59.01
C ILE A 209 -7.14 45.33 -60.15
N GLU A 210 -8.12 44.42 -60.13
CA GLU A 210 -9.22 44.43 -61.09
C GLU A 210 -10.12 45.66 -60.93
N SER A 211 -10.25 46.19 -59.72
CA SER A 211 -11.04 47.40 -59.45
C SER A 211 -10.30 48.72 -59.75
N ASP A 212 -8.98 48.66 -59.97
CA ASP A 212 -8.15 49.82 -60.26
C ASP A 212 -8.23 50.21 -61.74
N ARG A 213 -8.76 51.42 -62.00
CA ARG A 213 -8.91 51.98 -63.35
C ARG A 213 -7.57 52.34 -64.01
N GLY A 214 -6.49 52.46 -63.23
CA GLY A 214 -5.13 52.75 -63.71
C GLY A 214 -4.24 51.53 -63.88
N ALA A 215 -4.69 50.33 -63.52
CA ALA A 215 -3.89 49.12 -63.59
C ALA A 215 -3.65 48.66 -65.04
N GLU A 216 -2.37 48.42 -65.37
CA GLU A 216 -1.95 47.90 -66.67
C GLU A 216 -2.41 46.45 -66.87
N GLU A 217 -2.63 46.06 -68.12
CA GLU A 217 -3.17 44.74 -68.44
C GLU A 217 -2.17 43.60 -68.14
N GLU A 218 -0.88 43.91 -68.18
CA GLU A 218 0.17 43.01 -67.71
C GLU A 218 0.08 42.76 -66.18
N GLN A 219 -0.24 43.78 -65.39
CA GLN A 219 -0.41 43.65 -63.93
C GLN A 219 -1.63 42.79 -63.58
N LYS A 220 -2.76 43.01 -64.27
CA LYS A 220 -3.97 42.18 -64.10
C LYS A 220 -3.70 40.72 -64.46
N THR A 221 -2.99 40.49 -65.58
CA THR A 221 -2.61 39.14 -66.03
C THR A 221 -1.69 38.44 -65.02
N LYS A 222 -0.69 39.16 -64.49
CA LYS A 222 0.25 38.63 -63.49
C LYS A 222 -0.44 38.19 -62.21
N VAL A 223 -1.40 38.97 -61.72
CA VAL A 223 -2.10 38.66 -60.46
C VAL A 223 -3.07 37.50 -60.65
N LYS A 224 -3.78 37.41 -61.79
CA LYS A 224 -4.58 36.24 -62.18
C LYS A 224 -3.75 34.95 -62.20
N LEU A 225 -2.56 34.98 -62.81
CA LEU A 225 -1.61 33.86 -62.82
C LEU A 225 -1.15 33.47 -61.41
N SER A 226 -0.89 34.45 -60.55
CA SER A 226 -0.50 34.22 -59.15
C SER A 226 -1.63 33.56 -58.35
N VAL A 227 -2.88 34.02 -58.48
CA VAL A 227 -4.06 33.39 -57.87
C VAL A 227 -4.22 31.95 -58.34
N GLY A 228 -4.10 31.70 -59.65
CA GLY A 228 -4.16 30.36 -60.22
C GLY A 228 -3.09 29.41 -59.65
N THR A 229 -1.87 29.91 -59.45
CA THR A 229 -0.77 29.16 -58.85
C THR A 229 -1.07 28.80 -57.39
N TYR A 230 -1.42 29.78 -56.56
CA TYR A 230 -1.71 29.54 -55.14
C TYR A 230 -2.97 28.69 -54.93
N LYS A 231 -3.96 28.78 -55.82
CA LYS A 231 -5.14 27.90 -55.80
C LYS A 231 -4.74 26.44 -55.99
N LYS A 232 -3.94 26.14 -57.03
CA LYS A 232 -3.45 24.78 -57.31
C LYS A 232 -2.60 24.23 -56.16
N GLU A 233 -1.72 25.05 -55.60
CA GLU A 233 -0.92 24.66 -54.43
C GLU A 233 -1.78 24.37 -53.20
N CYS A 234 -2.77 25.23 -52.91
CA CYS A 234 -3.71 25.04 -51.81
C CYS A 234 -4.53 23.76 -51.98
N GLU A 235 -5.00 23.44 -53.18
CA GLU A 235 -5.74 22.20 -53.50
C GLU A 235 -4.84 20.97 -53.33
N ALA A 236 -3.59 21.02 -53.81
CA ALA A 236 -2.62 19.93 -53.65
C ALA A 236 -2.33 19.62 -52.16
N LEU A 237 -2.11 20.65 -51.35
CA LEU A 237 -1.85 20.49 -49.91
C LEU A 237 -3.11 20.05 -49.14
N LYS A 238 -4.29 20.49 -49.56
CA LYS A 238 -5.57 19.98 -49.02
C LYS A 238 -5.71 18.48 -49.27
N ASN A 239 -5.46 18.02 -50.50
CA ASN A 239 -5.53 16.60 -50.86
C ASN A 239 -4.51 15.77 -50.06
N LYS A 240 -3.27 16.26 -49.91
CA LYS A 240 -2.24 15.63 -49.07
C LYS A 240 -2.67 15.52 -47.60
N TYR A 241 -3.27 16.58 -47.03
CA TYR A 241 -3.79 16.55 -45.67
C TYR A 241 -4.94 15.54 -45.53
N GLN A 242 -5.90 15.52 -46.46
CA GLN A 242 -7.00 14.56 -46.47
C GLN A 242 -6.51 13.11 -46.60
N GLN A 243 -5.47 12.86 -47.40
CA GLN A 243 -4.85 11.54 -47.52
C GLN A 243 -4.33 11.02 -46.18
N PHE A 244 -3.63 11.85 -45.40
CA PHE A 244 -3.17 11.43 -44.07
C PHE A 244 -4.31 11.25 -43.06
N ILE A 245 -5.41 12.02 -43.18
CA ILE A 245 -6.60 11.82 -42.36
C ILE A 245 -7.25 10.47 -42.67
N GLU A 246 -7.34 10.06 -43.93
CA GLU A 246 -7.86 8.74 -44.31
C GLU A 246 -6.91 7.61 -43.88
N GLU A 247 -5.59 7.78 -44.00
CA GLU A 247 -4.60 6.83 -43.46
C GLU A 247 -4.79 6.62 -41.94
N MET A 248 -5.08 7.70 -41.20
CA MET A 248 -5.38 7.63 -39.77
C MET A 248 -6.69 6.91 -39.49
N LYS A 249 -7.77 7.22 -40.21
CA LYS A 249 -9.06 6.52 -40.04
C LYS A 249 -8.92 5.02 -40.27
N ASN A 250 -8.14 4.62 -41.27
CA ASN A 250 -7.91 3.21 -41.61
C ASN A 250 -7.03 2.49 -40.58
N SER A 251 -6.04 3.18 -40.00
CA SER A 251 -5.13 2.58 -39.00
C SER A 251 -5.68 2.64 -37.55
N ARG A 252 -6.64 3.53 -37.28
CA ARG A 252 -7.22 3.76 -35.95
C ARG A 252 -7.74 2.49 -35.25
N PRO A 253 -8.56 1.63 -35.88
CA PRO A 253 -9.10 0.45 -35.18
C PRO A 253 -8.00 -0.49 -34.68
N ASN A 254 -6.96 -0.70 -35.51
CA ASN A 254 -5.83 -1.54 -35.12
C ASN A 254 -5.04 -0.90 -33.97
N TYR A 255 -4.81 0.41 -34.03
CA TYR A 255 -4.13 1.14 -32.95
C TYR A 255 -4.91 1.05 -31.63
N GLU A 256 -6.22 1.32 -31.64
CA GLU A 256 -7.07 1.27 -30.45
C GLU A 256 -7.11 -0.15 -29.86
N ASN A 257 -7.25 -1.18 -30.69
CA ASN A 257 -7.23 -2.57 -30.26
C ASN A 257 -5.88 -2.96 -29.63
N SER A 258 -4.76 -2.65 -30.29
CA SER A 258 -3.43 -2.94 -29.73
C SER A 258 -3.15 -2.19 -28.42
N MET A 259 -3.59 -0.92 -28.29
CA MET A 259 -3.48 -0.19 -27.03
C MET A 259 -4.30 -0.84 -25.93
N LYS A 260 -5.52 -1.29 -26.25
CA LYS A 260 -6.40 -2.00 -25.32
C LYS A 260 -5.81 -3.34 -24.87
N GLU A 261 -5.20 -4.11 -25.77
CA GLU A 261 -4.55 -5.38 -25.41
C GLU A 261 -3.42 -5.19 -24.40
N VAL A 262 -2.60 -4.15 -24.54
CA VAL A 262 -1.57 -3.83 -23.54
C VAL A 262 -2.23 -3.41 -22.22
N LEU A 263 -3.26 -2.57 -22.26
CA LEU A 263 -4.01 -2.14 -21.07
C LEU A 263 -4.64 -3.32 -20.33
N ASP A 264 -5.27 -4.26 -21.02
CA ASP A 264 -5.90 -5.43 -20.42
C ASP A 264 -4.88 -6.35 -19.72
N ARG A 265 -3.64 -6.42 -20.22
CA ARG A 265 -2.54 -7.08 -19.50
C ARG A 265 -2.17 -6.35 -18.21
N THR A 266 -2.15 -5.01 -18.21
CA THR A 266 -1.95 -4.23 -16.96
C THR A 266 -3.11 -4.42 -15.97
N HIS A 267 -4.35 -4.49 -16.45
CA HIS A 267 -5.53 -4.78 -15.62
C HIS A 267 -5.49 -6.18 -15.02
N THR A 268 -5.09 -7.18 -15.81
CA THR A 268 -4.92 -8.56 -15.33
C THR A 268 -3.85 -8.62 -14.24
N PHE A 269 -2.74 -7.91 -14.44
CA PHE A 269 -1.68 -7.80 -13.45
C PHE A 269 -2.18 -7.14 -12.16
N GLU A 270 -2.92 -6.04 -12.25
CA GLU A 270 -3.48 -5.38 -11.06
C GLU A 270 -4.54 -6.24 -10.37
N ARG A 271 -5.39 -6.96 -11.12
CA ARG A 271 -6.39 -7.86 -10.54
C ARG A 271 -5.72 -8.93 -9.67
N LYS A 272 -4.57 -9.45 -10.11
CA LYS A 272 -3.74 -10.38 -9.31
C LYS A 272 -3.23 -9.74 -8.02
N ARG A 273 -2.75 -8.49 -8.07
CA ARG A 273 -2.32 -7.74 -6.88
C ARG A 273 -3.47 -7.53 -5.90
N LEU A 274 -4.62 -7.06 -6.37
CA LEU A 274 -5.80 -6.82 -5.52
C LEU A 274 -6.31 -8.10 -4.88
N ALA A 275 -6.31 -9.22 -5.62
CA ALA A 275 -6.65 -10.53 -5.06
C ALA A 275 -5.66 -10.97 -3.96
N GLN A 276 -4.37 -10.72 -4.15
CA GLN A 276 -3.36 -10.98 -3.13
C GLN A 276 -3.59 -10.15 -1.86
N PHE A 277 -3.88 -8.84 -1.99
CA PHE A 277 -4.21 -7.99 -0.85
C PHE A 277 -5.42 -8.54 -0.08
N LYS A 278 -6.50 -8.91 -0.79
CA LYS A 278 -7.68 -9.53 -0.17
C LYS A 278 -7.32 -10.80 0.61
N ALA A 279 -6.54 -11.71 0.00
CA ALA A 279 -6.12 -12.95 0.66
C ALA A 279 -5.25 -12.68 1.91
N LEU A 280 -4.37 -11.68 1.84
CA LEU A 280 -3.51 -11.31 2.96
C LEU A 280 -4.28 -10.64 4.11
N PHE A 281 -5.35 -9.91 3.83
CA PHE A 281 -6.23 -9.39 4.90
C PHE A 281 -6.94 -10.53 5.64
N THR A 282 -7.37 -11.58 4.95
CA THR A 282 -7.90 -12.78 5.59
C THR A 282 -6.82 -13.52 6.40
N ALA A 283 -5.61 -13.64 5.86
CA ALA A 283 -4.50 -14.27 6.57
C ALA A 283 -4.07 -13.48 7.82
N LEU A 284 -4.15 -12.14 7.76
CA LEU A 284 -3.90 -11.25 8.88
C LEU A 284 -4.89 -11.50 10.01
N ASP A 285 -6.19 -11.51 9.71
CA ASP A 285 -7.24 -11.82 10.68
C ASP A 285 -6.95 -13.16 11.40
N GLN A 286 -6.74 -14.22 10.61
CA GLN A 286 -6.41 -15.55 11.13
C GLN A 286 -5.10 -15.60 11.94
N SER A 287 -4.14 -14.73 11.63
CA SER A 287 -2.88 -14.68 12.38
C SER A 287 -3.06 -14.08 13.77
N LEU A 288 -4.04 -13.20 13.94
CA LEU A 288 -4.29 -12.44 15.17
C LEU A 288 -5.30 -13.07 16.12
N VAL A 289 -6.22 -13.89 15.63
CA VAL A 289 -7.23 -14.57 16.46
C VAL A 289 -6.56 -15.60 17.39
N ILE A 290 -6.91 -15.55 18.68
CA ILE A 290 -6.32 -16.39 19.76
C ILE A 290 -7.30 -17.40 20.39
N ASP A 291 -8.53 -17.50 19.90
CA ASP A 291 -9.62 -18.26 20.54
C ASP A 291 -9.34 -19.76 20.74
N LYS A 292 -8.40 -20.33 19.98
CA LYS A 292 -8.01 -21.75 20.07
C LYS A 292 -6.56 -21.93 20.52
N ASP A 293 -5.95 -20.89 21.07
CA ASP A 293 -4.56 -20.95 21.52
C ASP A 293 -4.41 -21.81 22.77
N THR A 294 -3.64 -22.89 22.63
CA THR A 294 -3.36 -23.85 23.72
C THR A 294 -2.53 -23.23 24.85
N HIS A 295 -1.69 -22.24 24.56
CA HIS A 295 -0.85 -21.58 25.57
C HIS A 295 -1.67 -20.82 26.61
N LEU A 296 -2.84 -20.29 26.22
CA LEU A 296 -3.74 -19.64 27.18
C LEU A 296 -4.30 -20.62 28.21
N LYS A 297 -4.55 -21.86 27.79
CA LYS A 297 -4.97 -22.93 28.69
C LYS A 297 -3.83 -23.35 29.62
N GLU A 298 -2.63 -23.54 29.09
CA GLU A 298 -1.43 -23.87 29.88
C GLU A 298 -1.14 -22.80 30.94
N MET A 299 -1.23 -21.52 30.56
CA MET A 299 -1.14 -20.38 31.48
C MET A 299 -2.19 -20.47 32.58
N SER A 300 -3.46 -20.72 32.24
CA SER A 300 -4.55 -20.85 33.21
C SER A 300 -4.29 -21.99 34.20
N ASP A 301 -3.82 -23.13 33.71
CA ASP A 301 -3.51 -24.29 34.55
C ASP A 301 -2.28 -24.06 35.44
N ALA A 302 -1.28 -23.32 34.96
CA ALA A 302 -0.14 -22.88 35.75
C ALA A 302 -0.56 -21.94 36.90
N PHE A 303 -1.48 -21.00 36.65
CA PHE A 303 -2.06 -20.16 37.71
C PHE A 303 -2.79 -20.98 38.76
N LYS A 304 -3.65 -21.92 38.36
CA LYS A 304 -4.36 -22.82 39.30
C LYS A 304 -3.37 -23.60 40.17
N LYS A 305 -2.29 -24.11 39.57
CA LYS A 305 -1.23 -24.83 40.30
C LYS A 305 -0.52 -23.94 41.31
N ALA A 306 -0.20 -22.70 40.94
CA ALA A 306 0.43 -21.74 41.85
C ALA A 306 -0.46 -21.47 43.06
N ILE A 307 -1.74 -21.16 42.82
CA ILE A 307 -2.74 -20.89 43.86
C ILE A 307 -2.92 -22.11 44.78
N ASN A 308 -3.08 -23.30 44.21
CA ASN A 308 -3.28 -24.53 44.99
C ASN A 308 -2.03 -24.94 45.79
N SER A 309 -0.85 -24.40 45.46
CA SER A 309 0.38 -24.68 46.20
C SER A 309 0.62 -23.75 47.40
N HIS A 310 -0.21 -22.71 47.56
CA HIS A 310 -0.17 -21.81 48.70
C HIS A 310 -0.93 -22.44 49.88
N ASP A 311 -0.23 -22.67 50.99
CA ASP A 311 -0.75 -23.33 52.18
C ASP A 311 -0.41 -22.49 53.42
N ILE A 312 -1.43 -21.76 53.90
CA ILE A 312 -1.32 -20.82 55.00
C ILE A 312 -0.91 -21.54 56.29
N GLU A 313 -1.54 -22.67 56.60
CA GLU A 313 -1.29 -23.40 57.85
C GLU A 313 0.11 -23.99 57.87
N LYS A 314 0.59 -24.50 56.72
CA LYS A 314 1.94 -25.01 56.60
C LYS A 314 3.01 -23.94 56.84
N ASP A 315 2.79 -22.72 56.37
CA ASP A 315 3.73 -21.61 56.57
C ASP A 315 3.76 -21.17 58.04
N ILE A 316 2.60 -21.09 58.70
CA ILE A 316 2.50 -20.77 60.15
C ILE A 316 3.15 -21.86 61.01
N GLN A 317 2.88 -23.14 60.74
CA GLN A 317 3.48 -24.27 61.45
C GLN A 317 5.00 -24.29 61.30
N TRP A 318 5.50 -24.05 60.09
CA TRP A 318 6.95 -23.94 59.84
C TRP A 318 7.57 -22.78 60.64
N TRP A 319 6.91 -21.62 60.70
CA TRP A 319 7.39 -20.50 61.50
C TRP A 319 7.46 -20.82 63.00
N ASN A 320 6.39 -21.38 63.57
CA ASN A 320 6.34 -21.68 65.01
C ASN A 320 7.42 -22.67 65.44
N SER A 321 7.71 -23.68 64.61
CA SER A 321 8.76 -24.67 64.87
C SER A 321 10.20 -24.14 64.80
N HIS A 322 10.44 -23.04 64.08
CA HIS A 322 11.79 -22.49 63.89
C HIS A 322 12.05 -21.21 64.69
N PHE A 323 11.02 -20.39 64.90
CA PHE A 323 11.15 -19.07 65.51
C PHE A 323 10.05 -18.76 66.55
N GLY A 324 9.04 -19.61 66.71
CA GLY A 324 7.90 -19.36 67.59
C GLY A 324 7.86 -20.27 68.83
N SER A 325 6.64 -20.51 69.31
CA SER A 325 6.38 -21.20 70.58
C SER A 325 6.88 -22.62 70.67
N ASP A 326 7.10 -23.28 69.52
CA ASP A 326 7.43 -24.70 69.47
C ASP A 326 8.96 -24.91 69.46
N THR A 327 9.73 -23.81 69.51
CA THR A 327 11.18 -23.86 69.66
C THR A 327 11.58 -24.29 71.06
N ASN A 328 12.66 -25.07 71.16
CA ASN A 328 13.18 -25.50 72.45
C ASN A 328 13.77 -24.31 73.21
N THR A 329 13.22 -24.00 74.38
CA THR A 329 13.73 -22.96 75.26
C THR A 329 14.55 -23.59 76.38
N ALA A 330 15.84 -23.30 76.41
CA ALA A 330 16.69 -23.62 77.55
C ALA A 330 16.40 -22.65 78.69
N TRP A 331 15.49 -23.03 79.58
CA TRP A 331 15.18 -22.25 80.77
C TRP A 331 16.35 -22.28 81.74
N PRO A 332 16.67 -21.15 82.43
CA PRO A 332 17.73 -21.13 83.42
C PRO A 332 17.53 -22.21 84.48
N SER A 333 18.54 -23.06 84.65
CA SER A 333 18.63 -24.00 85.77
C SER A 333 19.87 -23.68 86.60
N PHE A 334 19.94 -24.22 87.82
CA PHE A 334 21.12 -24.06 88.66
C PHE A 334 22.36 -24.63 87.95
N GLU A 335 23.43 -23.85 87.88
CA GLU A 335 24.74 -24.25 87.34
C GLU A 335 25.78 -24.21 88.46
N GLU A 336 26.45 -25.33 88.71
CA GLU A 336 27.56 -25.38 89.66
C GLU A 336 28.77 -24.62 89.11
N LEU A 337 29.48 -23.91 89.99
CA LEU A 337 30.71 -23.21 89.63
C LEU A 337 31.75 -24.26 89.22
N LYS A 338 32.23 -24.18 87.97
CA LYS A 338 33.32 -25.06 87.51
C LYS A 338 34.65 -24.47 87.98
N ASP A 339 35.39 -25.23 88.78
CA ASP A 339 36.76 -24.92 89.23
C ASP A 339 37.74 -24.76 88.08
#